data_AF-A0ABD0P3J5-F1
#
_entry.id   AF-A0ABD0P3J5-F1
#
_cell.length_a   1.000
_cell.length_b   1.000
_cell.length_c   1.000
_cell.angle_alpha   90.00
_cell.angle_beta   90.00
_cell.angle_gamma   90.00
#
_symmetry.space_group_name_H-M   'P 1'
#
loop_
_entity.id
_entity.type
_entity.pdbx_description
1 polymer ?
#
loop_
_entity_poly.entity_id
_entity_poly.type
_entity_poly.pdbx_seq_one_letter_code
_entity_poly.pdbx_strand_id
1 'polypeptide(L)' 'LYCDDVDIRFSKMMNSCKVLQIRYASVERLLERLTDLRFLSIDFLNTFLHSYRVFTSADVVLDKLITIYKRPISAIPAR' A
#
# COMPACT_ATOMS: atom_id res chain seq x y z
N LEU A 1 -11.48 9.99 -4.11
CA LEU A 1 -10.57 8.97 -4.70
C LEU A 1 -9.26 9.66 -5.03
N TYR A 2 -8.25 9.45 -4.17
CA TYR A 2 -6.90 10.02 -4.27
C TYR A 2 -6.82 11.54 -4.17
N CYS A 3 -7.35 12.08 -3.08
CA CYS A 3 -6.90 13.39 -2.62
C CYS A 3 -5.60 13.17 -1.84
N ASP A 4 -4.66 14.09 -2.00
CA ASP A 4 -3.56 14.19 -1.04
C ASP A 4 -4.18 14.32 0.37
N ASP A 5 -3.73 13.47 1.27
CA ASP A 5 -4.10 13.44 2.67
C ASP A 5 -2.82 13.70 3.49
N VAL A 6 -2.97 14.02 4.78
CA VAL A 6 -1.82 14.23 5.68
C VAL A 6 -0.89 13.02 5.64
N ASP A 7 -1.46 11.82 5.55
CA ASP A 7 -0.77 10.55 5.65
C ASP A 7 -0.47 9.87 4.30
N ILE A 8 -0.89 10.45 3.16
CA ILE A 8 -0.55 9.92 1.82
C ILE A 8 -0.62 11.00 0.74
N ARG A 9 0.45 11.13 -0.06
CA ARG A 9 0.54 12.07 -1.18
C ARG A 9 0.94 11.37 -2.45
N PHE A 10 0.35 11.78 -3.57
CA PHE A 10 0.57 11.16 -4.87
C PHE A 10 1.30 12.09 -5.87
N SER A 11 1.93 11.48 -6.87
CA SER A 11 2.38 12.19 -8.08
C SER A 11 1.20 12.43 -9.00
N LYS A 12 1.22 13.55 -9.73
CA LYS A 12 0.29 13.78 -10.84
C LYS A 12 0.58 12.86 -12.03
N MET A 13 1.76 12.25 -12.07
CA MET A 13 2.13 11.22 -13.05
C MET A 13 1.71 9.84 -12.55
N MET A 14 1.20 9.02 -13.47
CA MET A 14 0.89 7.61 -13.20
C MET A 14 2.12 6.73 -13.43
N ASN A 15 2.22 5.63 -12.69
CA ASN A 15 3.21 4.60 -12.94
C ASN A 15 2.85 3.76 -14.19
N SER A 16 3.71 2.79 -14.52
CA SER A 16 3.54 1.88 -15.67
C SER A 16 2.19 1.13 -15.68
N CYS A 17 1.58 0.93 -14.51
CA CYS A 17 0.27 0.29 -14.36
C CYS A 17 -0.92 1.28 -14.44
N LYS A 18 -0.70 2.54 -14.82
CA LYS A 18 -1.72 3.62 -14.78
C LYS A 18 -2.33 3.81 -13.38
N VAL A 19 -1.51 3.64 -12.34
CA VAL A 19 -1.86 3.91 -10.94
C VAL A 19 -1.10 5.14 -10.47
N LEU A 20 -1.71 5.97 -9.62
CA LEU A 20 -1.04 7.14 -9.04
C LEU A 20 0.17 6.70 -8.21
N GLN A 21 1.34 7.27 -8.52
CA GLN A 21 2.58 6.98 -7.81
C GLN A 21 2.57 7.64 -6.43
N ILE A 22 2.88 6.90 -5.37
CA ILE A 22 2.99 7.45 -4.01
C ILE A 22 4.31 8.22 -3.89
N ARG A 23 4.26 9.46 -3.40
CA ARG A 23 5.44 10.29 -3.07
C ARG A 23 5.78 10.28 -1.60
N TYR A 24 4.76 10.22 -0.76
CA TYR A 24 4.88 10.14 0.69
C TYR A 24 3.69 9.34 1.20
N ALA A 25 3.92 8.48 2.19
CA ALA A 25 2.84 7.83 2.90
C ALA A 25 3.33 7.40 4.29
N SER A 26 2.41 7.36 5.25
CA SER A 26 2.63 6.66 6.51
C SER A 26 2.78 5.16 6.26
N VAL A 27 3.43 4.45 7.19
CA VAL A 27 3.56 2.99 7.14
C VAL A 27 2.20 2.32 7.03
N GLU A 28 1.21 2.79 7.78
CA GLU A 28 -0.16 2.28 7.75
C GLU A 28 -0.78 2.39 6.35
N ARG A 29 -0.64 3.56 5.71
CA ARG A 29 -1.18 3.78 4.35
C ARG A 29 -0.45 2.94 3.29
N LEU A 30 0.86 2.71 3.43
CA LEU A 30 1.60 1.78 2.56
C LEU A 30 1.12 0.33 2.74
N LEU A 31 0.84 -0.08 3.97
CA LEU A 31 0.33 -1.42 4.29
C LEU A 31 -1.10 -1.62 3.79
N GLU A 32 -1.98 -0.64 3.94
CA GLU A 32 -3.31 -0.67 3.32
C GLU A 32 -3.21 -0.84 1.81
N ARG A 33 -2.32 -0.06 1.17
CA ARG A 33 -2.10 -0.11 -0.27
C ARG A 33 -1.57 -1.46 -0.74
N LEU A 34 -0.67 -2.08 0.03
CA LEU A 34 -0.12 -3.41 -0.20
C LEU A 34 -1.24 -4.48 -0.24
N THR A 35 -2.27 -4.30 0.58
CA THR A 35 -3.36 -5.26 0.74
C THR A 35 -4.61 -4.96 -0.10
N ASP A 36 -4.68 -3.80 -0.76
CA ASP A 36 -5.81 -3.42 -1.61
C ASP A 36 -5.78 -4.18 -2.95
N LEU A 37 -6.57 -5.25 -3.02
CA LEU A 37 -6.68 -6.14 -4.18
C LEU A 37 -7.20 -5.43 -5.45
N ARG A 38 -7.86 -4.28 -5.33
CA ARG A 38 -8.40 -3.56 -6.48
C ARG A 38 -7.31 -2.94 -7.35
N PHE A 39 -6.16 -2.66 -6.75
CA PHE A 39 -5.11 -1.86 -7.39
C PHE A 39 -3.71 -2.43 -7.14
N LEU A 40 -3.57 -3.74 -6.98
CA LEU A 40 -2.27 -4.36 -6.78
C LEU A 40 -1.35 -4.06 -7.98
N SER A 41 -0.19 -3.48 -7.71
CA SER A 41 0.82 -3.17 -8.72
C SER A 41 2.08 -3.97 -8.42
N ILE A 42 2.56 -4.72 -9.41
CA ILE A 42 3.79 -5.52 -9.29
C ILE A 42 4.98 -4.61 -8.95
N ASP A 43 5.07 -3.44 -9.59
CA ASP A 43 6.11 -2.45 -9.32
C ASP A 43 6.08 -1.96 -7.88
N PHE A 44 4.88 -1.68 -7.35
CA PHE A 44 4.71 -1.28 -5.95
C PHE A 44 5.11 -2.42 -5.00
N LEU A 45 4.66 -3.65 -5.27
CA LEU A 45 4.99 -4.81 -4.44
C LEU A 45 6.51 -5.03 -4.37
N ASN A 46 7.18 -5.04 -5.51
CA ASN A 46 8.62 -5.21 -5.59
C ASN A 46 9.36 -4.08 -4.86
N THR A 47 8.96 -2.83 -5.10
CA THR A 47 9.57 -1.66 -4.44
C THR A 47 9.37 -1.71 -2.93
N PHE A 48 8.15 -2.02 -2.48
CA PHE A 48 7.81 -2.13 -1.06
C PHE A 48 8.64 -3.25 -0.41
N LEU A 49 8.62 -4.47 -0.96
CA LEU A 49 9.34 -5.61 -0.38
C LEU A 49 10.86 -5.40 -0.38
N HIS A 50 11.41 -4.63 -1.31
CA HIS A 50 12.83 -4.33 -1.35
C HIS A 50 13.25 -3.25 -0.33
N SER A 51 12.34 -2.35 0.06
CA SER A 51 12.68 -1.16 0.85
C SER A 51 12.02 -1.08 2.24
N TYR A 52 11.04 -1.94 2.56
CA TYR A 52 10.23 -1.81 3.77
C TYR A 52 11.03 -1.79 5.07
N ARG A 53 12.18 -2.48 5.11
CA ARG A 53 13.03 -2.55 6.32
C ARG A 53 13.61 -1.19 6.73
N VAL A 54 13.54 -0.17 5.87
CA VAL A 54 13.95 1.20 6.19
C VAL A 54 12.94 1.90 7.10
N PHE A 55 11.66 1.52 7.04
CA PHE A 55 10.57 2.23 7.71
C PHE A 55 9.61 1.34 8.51
N THR A 56 9.73 0.01 8.45
CA THR A 56 8.95 -0.93 9.26
C THR A 56 9.67 -2.28 9.41
N SER A 57 9.16 -3.18 10.24
CA SER A 57 9.73 -4.52 10.47
C SER A 57 8.97 -5.62 9.73
N ALA A 58 9.60 -6.79 9.60
CA ALA A 58 8.98 -7.96 8.96
C ALA A 58 7.76 -8.45 9.75
N ASP A 59 7.80 -8.39 11.08
CA ASP A 59 6.70 -8.80 11.95
C ASP A 59 5.43 -7.98 11.68
N VAL A 60 5.58 -6.65 11.53
CA VAL A 60 4.45 -5.75 11.22
C VAL A 60 3.84 -6.07 9.85
N VAL A 61 4.69 -6.32 8.84
CA VAL A 61 4.21 -6.69 7.49
C VAL A 61 3.47 -8.03 7.53
N LEU A 62 4.05 -9.04 8.19
CA LEU A 62 3.45 -10.36 8.30
C LEU A 62 2.12 -10.33 9.06
N ASP A 63 2.05 -9.59 10.16
CA ASP A 63 0.81 -9.45 10.94
C ASP A 63 -0.33 -8.83 10.11
N LYS A 64 -0.02 -7.77 9.33
CA LYS A 64 -0.99 -7.18 8.41
C LYS A 64 -1.47 -8.18 7.36
N LEU A 65 -0.56 -8.93 6.74
CA LEU A 65 -0.89 -9.93 5.73
C LEU A 65 -1.74 -11.08 6.30
N ILE A 66 -1.39 -11.58 7.48
CA ILE A 66 -2.14 -12.63 8.20
C ILE A 66 -3.56 -12.13 8.52
N THR A 67 -3.69 -10.89 9.01
CA THR A 67 -4.98 -10.29 9.34
C THR A 67 -5.89 -10.24 8.12
N ILE A 68 -5.37 -9.79 6.98
CA ILE A 68 -6.11 -9.73 5.72
C ILE A 68 -6.46 -11.12 5.20
N TYR A 69 -5.53 -12.07 5.24
CA TYR A 69 -5.80 -13.45 4.84
C TYR A 69 -6.94 -14.08 5.66
N LYS A 70 -6.99 -13.84 6.98
CA LYS A 70 -8.05 -14.32 7.86
C LYS A 70 -9.38 -13.59 7.68
N ARG A 71 -9.37 -12.35 7.17
CA ARG A 71 -10.57 -11.49 6.98
C ARG A 71 -10.55 -10.81 5.61
N PRO A 72 -10.75 -11.55 4.51
CA PRO A 72 -10.55 -11.04 3.15
C PRO A 72 -11.47 -9.87 2.77
N ILE A 73 -12.65 -9.76 3.39
CA ILE A 73 -13.58 -8.64 3.16
C ILE A 73 -12.98 -7.30 3.62
N SER A 74 -12.12 -7.31 4.65
CA SER A 74 -11.44 -6.09 5.12
C SER A 74 -10.31 -5.61 4.19
N ALA A 75 -9.91 -6.43 3.20
CA ALA A 75 -8.94 -6.06 2.17
C ALA A 75 -9.50 -5.11 1.11
N ILE A 76 -10.84 -4.93 1.09
CA ILE A 76 -11.53 -4.04 0.18
C ILE A 76 -12.00 -2.85 1.03
N PRO A 77 -11.30 -1.70 1.00
CA PRO A 77 -11.73 -0.52 1.74
C PRO A 77 -13.15 -0.12 1.36
N ALA A 78 -14.02 0.06 2.36
CA ALA A 78 -15.35 0.62 2.18
C ALA A 78 -15.23 2.01 1.55
N ARG A 79 -16.14 2.29 0.63
CA ARG A 79 -16.05 3.36 -0.37
C ARG A 79 -16.19 4.76 0.22
#